data_AF-A0A5N3WPX1-F1
#
_entry.id   AF-A0A5N3WPX1-F1
#
_cell.length_a   1.000
_cell.length_b   1.000
_cell.length_c   1.000
_cell.angle_alpha   90.00
_cell.angle_beta   90.00
_cell.angle_gamma   90.00
#
_symmetry.space_group_name_H-M   'P 1'
#
loop_
_entity.id
_entity.type
_entity.pdbx_description
1 polymer ?
#
loop_
_entity_poly.entity_id
_entity_poly.type
_entity_poly.pdbx_seq_one_letter_code
_entity_poly.pdbx_strand_id
1 'polypeptide(L)'
;MKFNPFVTSDLSKNRKRHFNAPSHIRRKIMSCPLSKELRQKYSVRPMPIRKDDELRSPFKVIFLILGHNRNTLKVTVLEFLESKE
;
A
#
# COMPACT_ATOMS: atom_id res chain seq x y z
N MET A 1 1.05 21.52 14.12
CA MET A 1 1.24 21.11 15.53
C MET A 1 0.22 20.05 15.88
N LYS A 2 0.52 19.14 16.80
CA LYS A 2 -0.42 18.07 17.18
C LYS A 2 -1.24 18.52 18.37
N PHE A 3 -2.57 18.46 18.27
CA PHE A 3 -3.47 18.98 19.31
C PHE A 3 -3.99 17.91 20.28
N ASN A 4 -4.00 16.63 19.86
CA ASN A 4 -4.50 15.55 20.71
C ASN A 4 -3.39 15.05 21.67
N PRO A 5 -3.58 15.15 23.00
CA PRO A 5 -2.57 14.76 23.99
C PRO A 5 -2.30 13.25 24.03
N PHE A 6 -3.25 12.40 23.60
CA PHE A 6 -3.12 10.94 23.64
C PHE A 6 -2.31 10.35 22.49
N VAL A 7 -1.94 11.17 21.50
CA VAL A 7 -1.22 10.69 20.33
C VAL A 7 0.24 11.14 20.41
N THR A 8 1.17 10.19 20.47
CA THR A 8 2.60 10.45 20.67
C THR A 8 3.29 11.03 19.42
N SER A 9 4.13 12.04 19.58
CA SER A 9 5.09 12.51 18.54
C SER A 9 6.43 11.76 18.59
N ASP A 10 6.69 11.03 19.68
CA ASP A 10 7.92 10.27 19.88
C ASP A 10 8.19 9.26 18.74
N LEU A 11 9.35 9.40 18.10
CA LEU A 11 9.81 8.52 17.02
C LEU A 11 9.92 7.05 17.46
N SER A 12 10.48 6.81 18.63
CA SER A 12 10.67 5.45 19.17
C SER A 12 9.33 4.72 19.36
N LYS A 13 8.34 5.39 19.97
CA LYS A 13 6.99 4.85 20.19
C LYS A 13 6.28 4.57 18.86
N ASN A 14 6.42 5.46 17.88
CA ASN A 14 5.81 5.29 16.57
C ASN A 14 6.42 4.11 15.79
N ARG A 15 7.76 3.97 15.79
CA ARG A 15 8.44 2.82 15.17
C ARG A 15 8.02 1.51 15.82
N LYS A 16 8.00 1.44 17.16
CA LYS A 16 7.55 0.25 17.90
C LYS A 16 6.12 -0.15 17.51
N ARG A 17 5.18 0.81 17.43
CA ARG A 17 3.80 0.56 17.01
C ARG A 17 3.70 0.09 15.55
N HIS A 18 4.50 0.66 14.65
CA HIS A 18 4.48 0.31 13.23
C HIS A 18 4.97 -1.12 12.99
N PHE A 19 6.14 -1.48 13.53
CA PHE A 19 6.72 -2.81 13.32
C PHE A 19 5.97 -3.92 14.07
N ASN A 20 5.42 -3.63 15.25
CA ASN A 20 4.67 -4.61 16.05
C ASN A 20 3.15 -4.60 15.77
N ALA A 21 2.70 -3.93 14.70
CA ALA A 21 1.28 -3.85 14.38
C ALA A 21 0.66 -5.25 14.09
N PRO A 22 -0.58 -5.53 14.52
CA PRO A 22 -1.30 -6.74 14.16
C PRO A 22 -1.72 -6.77 12.68
N SER A 23 -2.03 -7.96 12.17
CA SER A 23 -2.31 -8.22 10.74
C SER A 23 -3.37 -7.30 10.12
N HIS A 24 -4.47 -7.01 10.83
CA HIS A 24 -5.54 -6.14 10.33
C HIS A 24 -5.11 -4.67 10.19
N ILE A 25 -4.20 -4.20 11.05
CA ILE A 25 -3.60 -2.86 10.94
C ILE A 25 -2.58 -2.85 9.81
N ARG A 26 -1.73 -3.88 9.72
CA ARG A 26 -0.74 -4.01 8.65
C ARG A 26 -1.38 -4.01 7.26
N ARG A 27 -2.59 -4.58 7.11
CA ARG A 27 -3.38 -4.47 5.88
C ARG A 27 -3.70 -3.02 5.49
N LYS A 28 -4.02 -2.15 6.46
CA LYS A 28 -4.29 -0.73 6.20
C LYS A 28 -3.01 0.03 5.87
N ILE A 29 -1.89 -0.32 6.51
CA ILE A 29 -0.57 0.26 6.24
C ILE A 29 -0.12 -0.10 4.81
N MET A 30 -0.35 -1.34 4.36
CA MET A 30 -0.05 -1.82 3.01
C MET A 30 -1.16 -1.44 2.01
N SER A 31 -1.39 -0.15 1.82
CA SER A 31 -2.32 0.39 0.84
C SER A 31 -1.61 1.08 -0.31
N CYS A 32 -2.20 1.05 -1.51
CA CYS A 32 -1.69 1.72 -2.70
C CYS A 32 -2.68 2.79 -3.21
N PRO A 33 -2.21 3.92 -3.76
CA PRO A 33 -3.07 4.85 -4.48
C PRO A 33 -3.67 4.24 -5.75
N LEU A 34 -4.95 4.54 -6.02
CA LEU A 34 -5.60 4.16 -7.28
C LEU A 34 -5.20 5.10 -8.44
N SER A 35 -5.35 4.63 -9.68
CA SER A 35 -5.19 5.43 -10.90
C SER A 35 -6.26 6.53 -11.00
N LYS A 36 -6.02 7.55 -11.85
CA LYS A 36 -6.95 8.70 -11.98
C LYS A 36 -8.35 8.27 -12.41
N GLU A 37 -8.44 7.35 -13.37
CA GLU A 37 -9.71 6.80 -13.88
C GLU A 37 -10.48 6.05 -12.80
N LEU A 38 -9.79 5.17 -12.05
CA LEU A 38 -10.41 4.43 -10.95
C LEU A 38 -10.83 5.34 -9.79
N ARG A 39 -10.07 6.40 -9.51
CA ARG A 39 -10.45 7.42 -8.53
C ARG A 39 -11.72 8.15 -8.94
N GLN A 40 -11.89 8.48 -10.21
CA GLN A 40 -13.09 9.16 -10.69
C GLN A 40 -14.31 8.23 -10.62
N LYS A 41 -14.14 6.95 -10.99
CA LYS A 41 -15.20 5.94 -10.94
C LYS A 41 -15.69 5.64 -9.52
N TYR A 42 -14.77 5.46 -8.58
CA TYR A 42 -15.10 4.98 -7.23
C TYR A 42 -15.02 6.06 -6.15
N SER A 43 -14.52 7.26 -6.46
CA SER A 43 -14.33 8.38 -5.51
C SER A 43 -13.46 8.04 -4.28
N VAL A 44 -12.65 6.98 -4.36
CA VAL A 44 -11.73 6.54 -3.29
C VAL A 44 -10.28 6.82 -3.69
N ARG A 45 -9.46 7.31 -2.74
CA ARG A 45 -8.03 7.63 -2.99
C ARG A 45 -7.10 6.40 -2.84
N PRO A 46 -6.88 5.82 -1.64
CA PRO A 46 -6.09 4.59 -1.50
C PRO A 46 -6.96 3.36 -1.19
N MET A 47 -6.49 2.19 -1.62
CA MET A 47 -7.09 0.90 -1.28
C MET A 47 -6.03 -0.09 -0.76
N PRO A 48 -6.33 -0.93 0.24
CA PRO A 48 -5.45 -2.02 0.64
C PRO A 48 -5.18 -2.99 -0.50
N ILE A 49 -3.91 -3.33 -0.69
CA ILE A 49 -3.44 -4.22 -1.76
C ILE A 49 -3.99 -5.65 -1.55
N ARG A 50 -4.42 -6.30 -2.64
CA ARG A 50 -4.76 -7.73 -2.67
C ARG A 50 -3.94 -8.48 -3.72
N LYS A 51 -4.00 -9.82 -3.63
CA LYS A 51 -3.55 -10.69 -4.71
C LYS A 51 -4.44 -10.47 -5.93
N ASP A 52 -3.88 -10.70 -7.10
CA ASP A 52 -4.56 -10.59 -8.40
C ASP A 52 -4.91 -9.14 -8.81
N ASP A 53 -4.47 -8.14 -8.04
CA ASP A 53 -4.53 -6.73 -8.44
C ASP A 53 -3.38 -6.40 -9.41
N GLU A 54 -3.67 -5.59 -10.43
CA GLU A 54 -2.67 -5.00 -11.31
C GLU A 54 -2.15 -3.68 -10.74
N LEU A 55 -0.83 -3.54 -10.71
CA LEU A 55 -0.12 -2.37 -10.22
C LEU A 55 0.63 -1.71 -11.37
N ARG A 56 0.29 -0.47 -11.67
CA ARG A 56 1.00 0.33 -12.67
C ARG A 56 2.06 1.20 -12.00
N SER A 57 3.30 1.06 -12.45
CA SER A 57 4.42 1.88 -11.98
C SER A 57 4.48 3.23 -12.71
N PRO A 58 5.21 4.22 -12.16
CA PRO A 58 5.39 5.51 -12.84
C PRO A 58 6.10 5.39 -14.20
N PHE A 59 6.85 4.32 -14.43
CA PHE A 59 7.54 4.04 -15.70
C PHE A 59 6.67 3.28 -16.72
N LYS A 60 5.34 3.34 -16.55
CA LYS A 60 4.31 2.65 -17.36
C LYS A 60 4.33 1.11 -17.31
N VAL A 61 5.36 0.50 -16.74
CA VAL A 61 5.41 -0.96 -16.49
C VAL A 61 4.22 -1.40 -15.62
N ILE A 62 3.54 -2.46 -16.06
CA ILE A 62 2.43 -3.11 -15.35
C ILE A 62 2.99 -4.33 -14.60
N PHE A 63 2.57 -4.46 -13.35
CA PHE A 63 2.98 -5.54 -12.46
C PHE A 63 1.74 -6.27 -11.95
N LEU A 64 1.73 -7.60 -11.95
CA LEU A 64 0.69 -8.38 -11.27
C LEU A 64 1.13 -8.74 -9.86
N ILE A 65 0.24 -8.56 -8.89
CA ILE A 65 0.53 -8.89 -7.50
C ILE A 65 0.27 -10.38 -7.26
N LEU A 66 1.35 -11.14 -7.12
CA LEU A 66 1.28 -12.58 -6.82
C LEU A 66 1.03 -12.85 -5.33
N GLY A 67 1.48 -11.95 -4.46
CA GLY A 67 1.39 -12.15 -3.02
C GLY A 67 1.85 -10.96 -2.21
N HIS A 68 1.47 -10.96 -0.93
CA HIS A 68 1.94 -10.00 0.05
C HIS A 68 2.27 -10.70 1.36
N ASN A 69 3.42 -10.38 1.94
CA ASN A 69 3.81 -10.86 3.26
C ASN A 69 3.58 -9.75 4.28
N ARG A 70 2.54 -9.92 5.11
CA ARG A 70 2.18 -8.95 6.16
C ARG A 70 3.20 -8.90 7.29
N ASN A 71 4.08 -9.89 7.46
CA ASN A 71 5.12 -9.87 8.50
C ASN A 71 6.32 -9.03 8.11
N THR A 72 6.72 -9.11 6.84
CA THR A 72 7.84 -8.33 6.32
C THR A 72 7.43 -7.03 5.66
N LEU A 73 6.11 -6.77 5.53
CA LEU A 73 5.54 -5.61 4.82
C LEU A 73 6.02 -5.53 3.36
N LYS A 74 6.25 -6.69 2.74
CA LYS A 74 6.73 -6.81 1.35
C LYS A 74 5.62 -7.32 0.44
N VAL A 75 5.59 -6.80 -0.78
CA VAL A 75 4.69 -7.23 -1.87
C VAL A 75 5.55 -7.92 -2.92
N THR A 76 5.10 -9.07 -3.41
CA THR A 76 5.73 -9.82 -4.49
C THR A 76 4.97 -9.55 -5.77
N VAL A 77 5.68 -9.05 -6.77
CA VAL A 77 5.14 -8.68 -8.07
C VAL A 77 5.80 -9.45 -9.20
N LEU A 78 5.04 -9.76 -10.24
CA LEU A 78 5.54 -10.23 -11.53
C LEU A 78 5.57 -9.05 -12.49
N GLU A 79 6.69 -8.85 -13.19
CA GLU A 79 6.81 -7.82 -14.21
C GLU A 79 6.19 -8.28 -15.53
N PHE A 80 5.32 -7.46 -16.11
CA PHE A 80 4.92 -7.58 -17.50
C PHE A 80 5.69 -6.52 -18.29
N LEU A 81 6.51 -6.97 -19.24
CA LEU A 81 6.98 -6.09 -20.30
C LEU A 81 5.75 -5.72 -21.12
N GLU A 82 5.34 -4.45 -21.05
CA GLU A 82 4.30 -3.92 -21.91
C GLU A 82 4.82 -4.08 -23.36
N SER A 83 4.31 -5.08 -24.09
CA SER A 83 4.51 -5.19 -25.53
C SER A 83 3.84 -3.95 -26.13
N LYS A 84 4.65 -2.96 -26.47
CA LYS A 84 4.22 -1.82 -27.27
C LYS A 84 3.69 -2.37 -28.60
N GLU A 85 2.38 -2.39 -28.75
CA GLU A 85 1.77 -2.03 -30.03
C GLU A 85 1.77 -0.50 -30.16
#